data_AF-A0A7J7PXU5-F1
#
_entry.id   AF-A0A7J7PXU5-F1
#
_cell.length_a   1.000
_cell.length_b   1.000
_cell.length_c   1.000
_cell.angle_alpha   90.00
_cell.angle_beta   90.00
_cell.angle_gamma   90.00
#
_symmetry.space_group_name_H-M   'P 1'
#
loop_
_entity.id
_entity.type
_entity.pdbx_description
1 polymer ?
#
loop_
_entity_poly.entity_id
_entity_poly.type
_entity_poly.pdbx_seq_one_letter_code
_entity_poly.pdbx_strand_id
1 'polypeptide(L)'
;MYCAQHMEAVITCLAALRVTPDRFWLYLFVRQMTAQLPACSPGSVVRMLSALARMGYRLPEHVISLIERQVGGPALAALRPQECVEVVRSVAALKQRPSEAWLQQLLAAAVKGSSHLSSSAAVSLVVACAGLGMQLDASWIDVLLMQARAALHVLSAPEHVGLIDALSQQQHRPGPVFMSLFMAQVQGHLPELTLGQQAVLVASLAAVGYKPAPAWMAAFMGQLAGQRATAADAPELLRLLVALRRMQYVPSPSVGSQVEALIDGMAVNVPYGQLQQLRGALAELQYQPAVAAAATGGARGGRDRRPAASAAAAPAAVPAAAAAGAEGAEAVTAASAAAAAPDAGDQEQAAAAAAAGDSGVGEQQEVPSRPPAVMGTL
;
A
#
# COMPACT_ATOMS: atom_id res chain seq x y z
N MET A 1 11.17 35.89 14.77
CA MET A 1 11.58 34.52 15.12
C MET A 1 10.30 33.70 15.14
N TYR A 2 10.14 32.71 14.24
CA TYR A 2 8.92 31.91 14.20
C TYR A 2 8.93 30.90 15.35
N CYS A 3 7.82 30.78 16.08
CA CYS A 3 7.68 29.73 17.10
C CYS A 3 7.59 28.35 16.42
N ALA A 4 8.05 27.30 17.09
CA ALA A 4 8.01 25.92 16.59
C ALA A 4 6.61 25.49 16.13
N GLN A 5 5.57 25.91 16.85
CA GLN A 5 4.17 25.64 16.51
C GLN A 5 3.77 26.26 15.17
N HIS A 6 4.22 27.48 14.87
CA HIS A 6 3.94 28.11 13.60
C HIS A 6 4.63 27.40 12.44
N MET A 7 5.88 26.95 12.64
CA MET A 7 6.59 26.16 11.64
C MET A 7 5.88 24.84 11.34
N GLU A 8 5.43 24.15 12.38
CA GLU A 8 4.65 22.91 12.27
C GLU A 8 3.34 23.14 11.50
N ALA A 9 2.60 24.19 11.83
CA ALA A 9 1.35 24.54 11.16
C ALA A 9 1.58 24.84 9.67
N VAL A 10 2.57 25.68 9.34
CA VAL A 10 2.89 26.05 7.96
C VAL A 10 3.25 24.82 7.12
N ILE A 11 4.15 23.96 7.60
CA ILE A 11 4.60 22.79 6.82
C ILE A 11 3.48 21.76 6.65
N THR A 12 2.64 21.59 7.68
CA THR A 12 1.49 20.69 7.63
C THR A 12 0.42 21.20 6.67
N CYS A 13 0.14 22.51 6.66
CA CYS A 13 -0.76 23.13 5.70
C CYS A 13 -0.26 22.97 4.26
N LEU A 14 1.04 23.22 4.01
CA LEU A 14 1.63 23.04 2.68
C LEU A 14 1.51 21.59 2.19
N ALA A 15 1.79 20.62 3.07
CA ALA A 15 1.62 19.20 2.75
C ALA A 15 0.16 18.82 2.49
N ALA A 16 -0.79 19.35 3.27
CA ALA A 16 -2.23 19.10 3.08
C ALA A 16 -2.74 19.68 1.75
N LEU A 17 -2.27 20.87 1.37
CA LEU A 17 -2.61 21.53 0.11
C LEU A 17 -1.88 20.91 -1.10
N ARG A 18 -0.99 19.94 -0.87
CA ARG A 18 -0.12 19.33 -1.90
C ARG A 18 0.70 20.38 -2.68
N VAL A 19 1.01 21.50 -2.04
CA VAL A 19 1.88 22.54 -2.61
C VAL A 19 3.32 22.15 -2.30
N THR A 20 4.15 22.03 -3.33
CA THR A 20 5.58 21.79 -3.18
C THR A 20 6.30 23.13 -3.21
N PRO A 21 6.82 23.64 -2.07
CA PRO A 21 7.60 24.87 -2.06
C PRO A 21 8.87 24.69 -2.89
N ASP A 22 9.46 25.80 -3.31
CA ASP A 22 10.75 25.74 -3.98
C ASP A 22 11.83 25.17 -3.06
N ARG A 23 12.88 24.60 -3.66
CA ARG A 23 13.94 23.91 -2.93
C ARG A 23 14.70 24.82 -1.97
N PHE A 24 14.79 26.12 -2.28
CA PHE A 24 15.48 27.10 -1.44
C PHE A 24 14.66 27.40 -0.18
N TRP A 25 13.34 27.55 -0.31
CA TRP A 25 12.45 27.65 0.84
C TRP A 25 12.54 26.44 1.76
N LEU A 26 12.49 25.21 1.21
CA LEU A 26 12.61 23.97 2.00
C LEU A 26 13.97 23.88 2.72
N TYR A 27 15.05 24.30 2.07
CA TYR A 27 16.37 24.37 2.69
C TYR A 27 16.40 25.34 3.88
N LEU A 28 15.85 26.55 3.73
CA LEU A 28 15.78 27.53 4.82
C LEU A 28 14.87 27.05 5.95
N PHE A 29 13.73 26.44 5.62
CA PHE A 29 12.82 25.85 6.59
C PHE A 29 13.53 24.77 7.41
N VAL A 30 14.22 23.83 6.76
CA VAL A 30 14.94 22.75 7.45
C VAL A 30 16.07 23.30 8.31
N ARG A 31 16.83 24.28 7.83
CA ARG A 31 17.86 24.96 8.64
C ARG A 31 17.26 25.61 9.90
N GLN A 32 16.13 26.29 9.76
CA GLN A 32 15.43 26.89 10.89
C GLN A 32 14.87 25.82 11.83
N MET A 33 14.33 24.74 11.29
CA MET A 33 13.77 23.61 12.06
C MET A 33 14.87 22.98 12.90
N THR A 34 16.03 22.71 12.32
CA THR A 34 17.20 22.17 13.02
C THR A 34 17.63 23.05 14.20
N ALA A 35 17.60 24.38 14.03
CA ALA A 35 17.90 25.31 15.13
C ALA A 35 16.86 25.29 16.25
N GLN A 36 15.60 24.93 15.95
CA GLN A 36 14.50 24.88 16.92
C GLN A 36 14.26 23.49 17.51
N LEU A 37 14.87 22.42 16.95
CA LEU A 37 14.66 21.03 17.39
C LEU A 37 14.76 20.81 18.91
N PRO A 38 15.74 21.38 19.63
CA PRO A 38 15.84 21.18 21.09
C PRO A 38 14.66 21.73 21.88
N ALA A 39 13.97 22.75 21.36
CA ALA A 39 12.81 23.37 21.99
C ALA A 39 11.47 22.75 21.53
N CYS A 40 11.50 21.89 20.51
CA CYS A 40 10.30 21.25 19.98
C CYS A 40 9.89 20.06 20.85
N SER A 41 8.57 19.92 21.05
CA SER A 41 8.01 18.67 21.57
C SER A 41 8.28 17.52 20.58
N PRO A 42 8.45 16.27 21.03
CA PRO A 42 8.69 15.14 20.13
C PRO A 42 7.54 14.96 19.14
N GLY A 43 6.28 15.12 19.57
CA GLY A 43 5.11 15.07 18.69
C GLY A 43 5.14 16.13 17.57
N SER A 44 5.60 17.35 17.86
CA SER A 44 5.81 18.37 16.82
C SER A 44 6.86 17.95 15.81
N VAL A 45 7.95 17.31 16.25
CA VAL A 45 8.99 16.78 15.35
C VAL A 45 8.42 15.70 14.44
N VAL A 46 7.61 14.77 14.97
CA VAL A 46 6.94 13.73 14.16
C VAL A 46 6.04 14.34 13.09
N ARG A 47 5.22 15.34 13.44
CA ARG A 47 4.31 16.00 12.48
C ARG A 47 5.07 16.75 11.39
N MET A 48 6.13 17.48 11.75
CA MET A 48 7.01 18.12 10.75
C MET A 48 7.68 17.10 9.83
N LEU A 49 8.18 15.99 10.39
CA LEU A 49 8.81 14.91 9.62
C LEU A 49 7.82 14.27 8.63
N SER A 50 6.60 14.00 9.07
CA SER A 50 5.53 13.46 8.21
C SER A 50 5.14 14.43 7.10
N ALA A 51 5.01 15.72 7.40
CA ALA A 51 4.72 16.73 6.39
C ALA A 51 5.83 16.77 5.32
N LEU A 52 7.10 16.75 5.74
CA LEU A 52 8.26 16.67 4.83
C LEU A 52 8.26 15.39 3.99
N ALA A 53 7.89 14.26 4.59
CA ALA A 53 7.77 12.97 3.91
C ALA A 53 6.70 12.99 2.82
N ARG A 54 5.52 13.58 3.10
CA ARG A 54 4.43 13.73 2.11
C ARG A 54 4.82 14.61 0.93
N MET A 55 5.70 15.59 1.14
CA MET A 55 6.25 16.42 0.05
C MET A 55 7.43 15.77 -0.67
N GLY A 56 7.90 14.59 -0.24
CA GLY A 56 9.04 13.89 -0.85
C GLY A 56 10.38 14.61 -0.67
N TYR A 57 10.52 15.48 0.33
CA TYR A 57 11.76 16.23 0.55
C TYR A 57 12.83 15.37 1.24
N ARG A 58 14.00 15.18 0.62
CA ARG A 58 15.10 14.44 1.27
C ARG A 58 15.86 15.31 2.27
N LEU A 59 15.76 14.95 3.55
CA LEU A 59 16.53 15.58 4.63
C LEU A 59 18.04 15.28 4.52
N PRO A 60 18.91 16.24 4.88
CA PRO A 60 20.34 15.97 5.07
C PRO A 60 20.59 14.98 6.22
N GLU A 61 21.59 14.11 6.08
CA GLU A 61 21.92 13.05 7.05
C GLU A 61 22.11 13.58 8.47
N HIS A 62 22.83 14.70 8.63
CA HIS A 62 23.06 15.32 9.94
C HIS A 62 21.77 15.76 10.64
N VAL A 63 20.72 16.12 9.88
CA VAL A 63 19.42 16.49 10.45
C VAL A 63 18.70 15.24 10.97
N ILE A 64 18.81 14.11 10.26
CA ILE A 64 18.29 12.82 10.72
C ILE A 64 18.97 12.40 12.01
N SER A 65 20.30 12.48 12.10
CA SER A 65 21.03 12.17 13.34
C SER A 65 20.61 13.06 14.52
N LEU A 66 20.24 14.32 14.27
CA LEU A 66 19.72 15.22 15.32
C LEU A 66 18.30 14.84 15.74
N ILE A 67 17.44 14.46 14.78
CA ILE A 67 16.09 13.95 15.07
C ILE A 67 16.18 12.65 15.87
N GLU A 68 17.07 11.72 15.54
CA GLU A 68 17.30 10.50 16.31
C GLU A 68 17.67 10.80 17.77
N ARG A 69 18.57 11.76 17.99
CA ARG A 69 18.95 12.18 19.35
C ARG A 69 17.80 12.84 20.10
N GLN A 70 16.98 13.64 19.42
CA GLN A 70 15.85 14.36 20.02
C GLN A 70 14.66 13.44 20.33
N VAL A 71 14.39 12.48 19.45
CA VAL A 71 13.26 11.54 19.55
C VAL A 71 13.67 10.25 20.30
N GLY A 72 14.96 9.99 20.48
CA GLY A 72 15.48 8.83 21.21
C GLY A 72 15.37 8.92 22.73
N GLY A 73 15.76 7.83 23.40
CA GLY A 73 15.89 7.76 24.86
C GLY A 73 14.56 8.02 25.60
N PRO A 74 14.50 8.97 26.55
CA PRO A 74 13.27 9.22 27.33
C PRO A 74 12.15 9.85 26.49
N ALA A 75 12.48 10.60 25.44
CA ALA A 75 11.47 11.20 24.56
C ALA A 75 10.68 10.13 23.80
N LEU A 76 11.34 9.02 23.45
CA LEU A 76 10.70 7.87 22.83
C LEU A 76 9.64 7.24 23.73
N ALA A 77 9.90 7.16 25.04
CA ALA A 77 8.94 6.63 26.00
C ALA A 77 7.70 7.52 26.17
N ALA A 78 7.79 8.80 25.80
CA ALA A 78 6.68 9.74 25.83
C ALA A 78 5.84 9.72 24.54
N LEU A 79 6.34 9.11 23.46
CA LEU A 79 5.60 9.01 22.20
C LEU A 79 4.48 7.98 22.30
N ARG A 80 3.33 8.32 21.70
CA ARG A 80 2.23 7.36 21.54
C ARG A 80 2.61 6.30 20.50
N PRO A 81 2.09 5.06 20.60
CA PRO A 81 2.38 4.02 19.61
C PRO A 81 2.08 4.45 18.17
N GLN A 82 1.00 5.21 17.97
CA GLN A 82 0.62 5.78 16.67
C GLN A 82 1.69 6.76 16.12
N GLU A 83 2.29 7.58 17.00
CA GLU A 83 3.34 8.51 16.63
C GLU A 83 4.63 7.75 16.27
N CYS A 84 4.94 6.65 16.95
CA CYS A 84 6.06 5.77 16.59
C CYS A 84 5.88 5.20 15.17
N VAL A 85 4.68 4.69 14.84
CA VAL A 85 4.37 4.21 13.48
C VAL A 85 4.54 5.34 12.46
N GLU A 86 4.05 6.53 12.79
CA GLU A 86 4.15 7.69 11.91
C GLU A 86 5.61 8.11 11.65
N VAL A 87 6.48 8.03 12.67
CA VAL A 87 7.92 8.25 12.50
C VAL A 87 8.51 7.23 11.54
N VAL A 88 8.29 5.93 11.76
CA VAL A 88 8.84 4.86 10.91
C VAL A 88 8.36 5.02 9.46
N ARG A 89 7.07 5.29 9.28
CA ARG A 89 6.46 5.54 7.96
C ARG A 89 7.05 6.76 7.27
N SER A 90 7.26 7.85 8.01
CA SER A 90 7.83 9.09 7.47
C SER A 90 9.28 8.88 7.04
N VAL A 91 10.08 8.20 7.86
CA VAL A 91 11.48 7.86 7.53
C VAL A 91 11.54 6.98 6.28
N ALA A 92 10.67 5.95 6.19
CA ALA A 92 10.58 5.08 5.02
C ALA A 92 10.25 5.87 3.74
N ALA A 93 9.26 6.75 3.82
CA ALA A 93 8.85 7.61 2.70
C ALA A 93 9.96 8.60 2.28
N LEU A 94 10.74 9.10 3.24
CA LEU A 94 11.91 9.97 2.98
C LEU A 94 13.10 9.20 2.38
N LYS A 95 13.05 7.86 2.36
CA LYS A 95 14.14 6.97 1.93
C LYS A 95 15.44 7.22 2.71
N GLN A 96 15.30 7.56 3.98
CA GLN A 96 16.41 7.80 4.90
C GLN A 96 16.74 6.52 5.67
N ARG A 97 18.01 6.37 6.06
CA ARG A 97 18.49 5.21 6.80
C ARG A 97 19.00 5.63 8.16
N PRO A 98 18.10 5.81 9.15
CA PRO A 98 18.53 6.12 10.50
C PRO A 98 19.23 4.92 11.12
N SER A 99 19.85 5.13 12.28
CA SER A 99 20.55 4.06 12.97
C SER A 99 19.62 2.88 13.31
N GLU A 100 20.10 1.66 13.09
CA GLU A 100 19.32 0.43 13.31
C GLU A 100 18.87 0.31 14.77
N ALA A 101 19.74 0.68 15.72
CA ALA A 101 19.43 0.68 17.15
C ALA A 101 18.25 1.59 17.49
N TRP A 102 18.16 2.77 16.88
CA TRP A 102 17.05 3.71 17.10
C TRP A 102 15.74 3.17 16.51
N LEU A 103 15.79 2.59 15.30
CA LEU A 103 14.62 1.93 14.70
C LEU A 103 14.13 0.75 15.55
N GLN A 104 15.03 -0.08 16.07
CA GLN A 104 14.67 -1.19 16.95
C GLN A 104 13.99 -0.71 18.23
N GLN A 105 14.47 0.39 18.84
CA GLN A 105 13.82 1.00 20.00
C GLN A 105 12.42 1.53 19.66
N LEU A 106 12.27 2.23 18.54
CA LEU A 106 10.96 2.72 18.05
C LEU A 106 9.96 1.59 17.83
N LEU A 107 10.41 0.51 17.19
CA LEU A 107 9.57 -0.65 16.93
C LEU A 107 9.18 -1.37 18.23
N ALA A 108 10.13 -1.55 19.14
CA ALA A 108 9.84 -2.13 20.46
C ALA A 108 8.80 -1.30 21.22
N ALA A 109 8.89 0.03 21.16
CA ALA A 109 7.92 0.93 21.77
C ALA A 109 6.53 0.82 21.09
N ALA A 110 6.49 0.79 19.75
CA ALA A 110 5.25 0.63 18.99
C ALA A 110 4.56 -0.72 19.27
N VAL A 111 5.33 -1.82 19.26
CA VAL A 111 4.81 -3.17 19.50
C VAL A 111 4.37 -3.37 20.94
N LYS A 112 5.08 -2.80 21.92
CA LYS A 112 4.67 -2.83 23.33
C LYS A 112 3.31 -2.15 23.54
N GLY A 113 3.03 -1.09 22.80
CA GLY A 113 1.74 -0.40 22.78
C GLY A 113 0.78 -0.87 21.68
N SER A 114 1.01 -2.06 21.10
CA SER A 114 0.26 -2.53 19.94
C SER A 114 -1.24 -2.64 20.18
N SER A 115 -1.71 -2.88 21.40
CA SER A 115 -3.14 -2.89 21.74
C SER A 115 -3.85 -1.57 21.45
N HIS A 116 -3.11 -0.47 21.30
CA HIS A 116 -3.61 0.87 20.98
C HIS A 116 -3.35 1.27 19.52
N LEU A 117 -2.72 0.40 18.72
CA LEU A 117 -2.54 0.65 17.31
C LEU A 117 -3.85 0.39 16.56
N SER A 118 -4.20 1.32 15.68
CA SER A 118 -5.26 1.06 14.73
C SER A 118 -4.83 -0.04 13.76
N SER A 119 -5.79 -0.80 13.25
CA SER A 119 -5.52 -1.88 12.30
C SER A 119 -4.84 -1.38 11.02
N SER A 120 -5.12 -0.15 10.56
CA SER A 120 -4.44 0.49 9.44
C SER A 120 -2.99 0.89 9.78
N ALA A 121 -2.74 1.36 11.00
CA ALA A 121 -1.39 1.66 11.46
C ALA A 121 -0.51 0.40 11.52
N ALA A 122 -1.08 -0.75 11.92
CA ALA A 122 -0.36 -2.03 11.92
C ALA A 122 0.10 -2.43 10.50
N VAL A 123 -0.79 -2.30 9.50
CA VAL A 123 -0.45 -2.54 8.07
C VAL A 123 0.66 -1.59 7.61
N SER A 124 0.48 -0.29 7.89
CA SER A 124 1.45 0.74 7.52
C SER A 124 2.83 0.50 8.15
N LEU A 125 2.87 -0.02 9.38
CA LEU A 125 4.11 -0.35 10.07
C LEU A 125 4.85 -1.49 9.37
N VAL A 126 4.16 -2.58 9.02
CA VAL A 126 4.76 -3.72 8.30
C VAL A 126 5.32 -3.27 6.94
N VAL A 127 4.55 -2.47 6.19
CA VAL A 127 4.97 -1.94 4.89
C VAL A 127 6.16 -1.00 5.03
N ALA A 128 6.16 -0.10 6.01
CA ALA A 128 7.26 0.83 6.25
C ALA A 128 8.55 0.10 6.64
N CYS A 129 8.47 -0.94 7.48
CA CYS A 129 9.63 -1.74 7.87
C CYS A 129 10.24 -2.48 6.67
N ALA A 130 9.40 -3.08 5.82
CA ALA A 130 9.86 -3.71 4.59
C ALA A 130 10.53 -2.69 3.64
N GLY A 131 9.94 -1.50 3.48
CA GLY A 131 10.52 -0.41 2.68
C GLY A 131 11.87 0.11 3.19
N LEU A 132 12.11 0.01 4.51
CA LEU A 132 13.40 0.32 5.13
C LEU A 132 14.42 -0.83 5.02
N GLY A 133 14.01 -2.01 4.56
CA GLY A 133 14.83 -3.21 4.53
C GLY A 133 15.08 -3.81 5.91
N MET A 134 14.26 -3.47 6.90
CA MET A 134 14.34 -4.06 8.23
C MET A 134 13.63 -5.41 8.26
N GLN A 135 14.23 -6.39 8.94
CA GLN A 135 13.60 -7.67 9.21
C GLN A 135 12.93 -7.62 10.58
N LEU A 136 11.61 -7.77 10.60
CA LEU A 136 10.81 -7.86 11.82
C LEU A 136 10.88 -9.28 12.38
N ASP A 137 10.84 -9.39 13.71
CA ASP A 137 10.68 -10.69 14.36
C ASP A 137 9.34 -11.32 13.95
N ALA A 138 9.32 -12.63 13.69
CA ALA A 138 8.14 -13.33 13.22
C ALA A 138 6.95 -13.18 14.19
N SER A 139 7.22 -13.18 15.52
CA SER A 139 6.17 -13.01 16.52
C SER A 139 5.54 -11.61 16.48
N TRP A 140 6.33 -10.58 16.13
CA TRP A 140 5.81 -9.21 15.97
C TRP A 140 4.94 -9.11 14.73
N ILE A 141 5.35 -9.74 13.62
CA ILE A 141 4.54 -9.79 12.40
C ILE A 141 3.19 -10.47 12.70
N ASP A 142 3.17 -11.59 13.42
CA ASP A 142 1.92 -12.28 13.77
C ASP A 142 0.96 -11.40 14.58
N VAL A 143 1.48 -10.65 15.58
CA VAL A 143 0.67 -9.71 16.38
C VAL A 143 0.12 -8.58 15.50
N LEU A 144 0.95 -8.00 14.63
CA LEU A 144 0.53 -6.92 13.74
C LEU A 144 -0.49 -7.42 12.70
N LEU A 145 -0.33 -8.64 12.17
CA LEU A 145 -1.28 -9.25 11.24
C LEU A 145 -2.62 -9.59 11.91
N MET A 146 -2.59 -10.01 13.18
CA MET A 146 -3.80 -10.21 13.97
C MET A 146 -4.62 -8.92 14.08
N GLN A 147 -3.95 -7.79 14.30
CA GLN A 147 -4.59 -6.46 14.36
C GLN A 147 -5.03 -5.97 12.98
N ALA A 148 -4.19 -6.15 11.96
CA ALA A 148 -4.46 -5.77 10.58
C ALA A 148 -5.69 -6.46 9.99
N ARG A 149 -6.02 -7.67 10.47
CA ARG A 149 -7.18 -8.44 10.01
C ARG A 149 -8.48 -7.63 10.02
N ALA A 150 -8.69 -6.77 11.02
CA ALA A 150 -9.89 -5.93 11.09
C ALA A 150 -9.89 -4.79 10.07
N ALA A 151 -8.72 -4.29 9.62
CA ALA A 151 -8.62 -3.23 8.62
C ALA A 151 -8.68 -3.73 7.17
N LEU A 152 -8.55 -5.03 6.90
CA LEU A 152 -8.44 -5.54 5.51
C LEU A 152 -9.57 -5.04 4.60
N HIS A 153 -10.78 -4.88 5.10
CA HIS A 153 -11.93 -4.41 4.31
C HIS A 153 -11.91 -2.89 4.01
N VAL A 154 -11.09 -2.11 4.72
CA VAL A 154 -10.97 -0.65 4.56
C VAL A 154 -9.76 -0.30 3.68
N LEU A 155 -8.79 -1.21 3.56
CA LEU A 155 -7.60 -0.99 2.76
C LEU A 155 -7.96 -0.81 1.29
N SER A 156 -7.34 0.17 0.65
CA SER A 156 -7.42 0.37 -0.78
C SER A 156 -6.69 -0.75 -1.55
N ALA A 157 -6.98 -0.86 -2.85
CA ALA A 157 -6.30 -1.79 -3.76
C ALA A 157 -4.75 -1.73 -3.70
N PRO A 158 -4.09 -0.55 -3.77
CA PRO A 158 -2.63 -0.48 -3.65
C PRO A 158 -2.10 -0.87 -2.27
N GLU A 159 -2.85 -0.61 -1.19
CA GLU A 159 -2.43 -0.98 0.17
C GLU A 159 -2.43 -2.50 0.37
N HIS A 160 -3.40 -3.21 -0.21
CA HIS A 160 -3.40 -4.68 -0.23
C HIS A 160 -2.16 -5.23 -0.94
N VAL A 161 -1.80 -4.68 -2.10
CA VAL A 161 -0.61 -5.09 -2.86
C VAL A 161 0.65 -4.78 -2.07
N GLY A 162 0.73 -3.59 -1.45
CA GLY A 162 1.85 -3.20 -0.60
C GLY A 162 2.02 -4.12 0.62
N LEU A 163 0.92 -4.55 1.24
CA LEU A 163 0.96 -5.44 2.40
C LEU A 163 1.52 -6.82 2.04
N ILE A 164 1.01 -7.47 0.99
CA ILE A 164 1.52 -8.79 0.60
C ILE A 164 2.96 -8.72 0.07
N ASP A 165 3.32 -7.64 -0.61
CA ASP A 165 4.70 -7.39 -1.03
C ASP A 165 5.63 -7.24 0.18
N ALA A 166 5.23 -6.44 1.17
CA ALA A 166 5.96 -6.30 2.41
C ALA A 166 6.15 -7.65 3.11
N LEU A 167 5.10 -8.47 3.22
CA LEU A 167 5.20 -9.81 3.82
C LEU A 167 6.15 -10.73 3.05
N SER A 168 6.18 -10.64 1.72
CA SER A 168 7.12 -11.39 0.90
C SER A 168 8.58 -10.97 1.13
N GLN A 169 8.84 -9.66 1.33
CA GLN A 169 10.16 -9.13 1.65
C GLN A 169 10.63 -9.50 3.06
N GLN A 170 9.69 -9.62 4.01
CA GLN A 170 9.92 -10.16 5.35
C GLN A 170 10.06 -11.70 5.38
N GLN A 171 9.89 -12.37 4.22
CA GLN A 171 9.87 -13.83 4.10
C GLN A 171 8.88 -14.51 5.06
N HIS A 172 7.84 -13.79 5.47
CA HIS A 172 6.85 -14.27 6.42
C HIS A 172 5.68 -14.92 5.69
N ARG A 173 5.21 -16.06 6.18
CA ARG A 173 4.07 -16.80 5.62
C ARG A 173 2.84 -16.64 6.50
N PRO A 174 1.87 -15.79 6.11
CA PRO A 174 0.67 -15.60 6.90
C PRO A 174 -0.13 -16.90 7.02
N GLY A 175 -0.83 -17.06 8.15
CA GLY A 175 -1.73 -18.19 8.35
C GLY A 175 -2.87 -18.27 7.32
N PRO A 176 -3.44 -19.46 7.08
CA PRO A 176 -4.45 -19.67 6.04
C PRO A 176 -5.72 -18.84 6.24
N VAL A 177 -6.09 -18.55 7.49
CA VAL A 177 -7.26 -17.71 7.84
C VAL A 177 -7.04 -16.26 7.42
N PHE A 178 -5.83 -15.73 7.61
CA PHE A 178 -5.50 -14.38 7.16
C PHE A 178 -5.53 -14.32 5.62
N MET A 179 -4.89 -15.30 4.97
CA MET A 179 -4.84 -15.35 3.51
C MET A 179 -6.23 -15.49 2.87
N SER A 180 -7.14 -16.27 3.44
CA SER A 180 -8.50 -16.39 2.88
C SER A 180 -9.27 -15.07 2.92
N LEU A 181 -9.16 -14.32 4.02
CA LEU A 181 -9.77 -12.99 4.16
C LEU A 181 -9.11 -11.98 3.22
N PHE A 182 -7.78 -11.97 3.15
CA PHE A 182 -7.03 -11.11 2.24
C PHE A 182 -7.45 -11.35 0.78
N MET A 183 -7.49 -12.60 0.33
CA MET A 183 -7.86 -12.94 -1.05
C MET A 183 -9.31 -12.57 -1.39
N ALA A 184 -10.23 -12.65 -0.42
CA ALA A 184 -11.61 -12.21 -0.61
C ALA A 184 -11.70 -10.70 -0.87
N GLN A 185 -10.91 -9.88 -0.16
CA GLN A 185 -10.86 -8.43 -0.39
C GLN A 185 -10.18 -8.09 -1.71
N VAL A 186 -9.02 -8.71 -2.00
CA VAL A 186 -8.29 -8.48 -3.25
C VAL A 186 -9.13 -8.85 -4.48
N GLN A 187 -9.96 -9.88 -4.41
CA GLN A 187 -10.88 -10.25 -5.50
C GLN A 187 -11.81 -9.09 -5.89
N GLY A 188 -12.28 -8.30 -4.91
CA GLY A 188 -13.12 -7.12 -5.18
C GLY A 188 -12.36 -5.98 -5.84
N HIS A 189 -11.07 -5.82 -5.52
CA HIS A 189 -10.20 -4.78 -6.05
C HIS A 189 -9.50 -5.15 -7.37
N LEU A 190 -9.59 -6.41 -7.82
CA LEU A 190 -8.93 -6.87 -9.04
C LEU A 190 -9.14 -5.87 -10.22
N PRO A 191 -10.37 -5.44 -10.56
CA PRO A 191 -10.64 -4.50 -11.67
C PRO A 191 -9.87 -3.18 -11.61
N GLU A 192 -9.54 -2.71 -10.40
CA GLU A 192 -8.88 -1.42 -10.15
C GLU A 192 -7.35 -1.52 -10.26
N LEU A 193 -6.80 -2.74 -10.22
CA LEU A 193 -5.36 -2.96 -10.23
C LEU A 193 -4.77 -2.75 -11.63
N THR A 194 -3.76 -1.89 -11.69
CA THR A 194 -2.87 -1.74 -12.86
C THR A 194 -2.06 -3.01 -13.12
N LEU A 195 -1.57 -3.21 -14.34
CA LEU A 195 -0.73 -4.35 -14.71
C LEU A 195 0.51 -4.48 -13.81
N GLY A 196 1.16 -3.37 -13.47
CA GLY A 196 2.30 -3.37 -12.54
C GLY A 196 1.92 -3.85 -11.14
N GLN A 197 0.77 -3.41 -10.61
CA GLN A 197 0.28 -3.86 -9.30
C GLN A 197 -0.12 -5.35 -9.32
N GLN A 198 -0.73 -5.82 -10.41
CA GLN A 198 -1.05 -7.24 -10.61
C GLN A 198 0.22 -8.09 -10.65
N ALA A 199 1.25 -7.64 -11.37
CA ALA A 199 2.53 -8.34 -11.44
C ALA A 199 3.21 -8.44 -10.07
N VAL A 200 3.19 -7.36 -9.27
CA VAL A 200 3.70 -7.36 -7.89
C VAL A 200 2.87 -8.33 -7.04
N LEU A 201 1.54 -8.20 -7.03
CA LEU A 201 0.64 -9.07 -6.26
C LEU A 201 0.93 -10.56 -6.50
N VAL A 202 0.98 -10.99 -7.77
CA VAL A 202 1.22 -12.40 -8.14
C VAL A 202 2.63 -12.83 -7.77
N ALA A 203 3.63 -11.98 -7.96
CA ALA A 203 5.02 -12.26 -7.56
C ALA A 203 5.16 -12.40 -6.04
N SER A 204 4.51 -11.53 -5.26
CA SER A 204 4.54 -11.55 -3.79
C SER A 204 3.78 -12.77 -3.25
N LEU A 205 2.63 -13.15 -3.84
CA LEU A 205 1.93 -14.39 -3.50
C LEU A 205 2.79 -15.63 -3.76
N ALA A 206 3.47 -15.67 -4.92
CA ALA A 206 4.40 -16.75 -5.26
C ALA A 206 5.59 -16.83 -4.29
N ALA A 207 6.14 -15.68 -3.86
CA ALA A 207 7.25 -15.60 -2.92
C ALA A 207 6.86 -16.02 -1.50
N VAL A 208 5.65 -15.65 -1.05
CA VAL A 208 5.06 -16.14 0.20
C VAL A 208 4.73 -17.64 0.12
N GLY A 209 4.63 -18.20 -1.09
CA GLY A 209 4.29 -19.61 -1.32
C GLY A 209 2.79 -19.89 -1.19
N TYR A 210 1.95 -18.87 -1.36
CA TYR A 210 0.50 -19.03 -1.38
C TYR A 210 0.03 -19.33 -2.80
N LYS A 211 -0.76 -20.40 -2.96
CA LYS A 211 -1.38 -20.78 -4.23
C LYS A 211 -2.86 -20.38 -4.22
N PRO A 212 -3.28 -19.38 -5.02
CA PRO A 212 -4.68 -18.98 -5.10
C PRO A 212 -5.58 -20.10 -5.61
N ALA A 213 -6.87 -20.02 -5.28
CA ALA A 213 -7.87 -20.94 -5.79
C ALA A 213 -7.97 -20.85 -7.33
N PRO A 214 -8.22 -21.97 -8.05
CA PRO A 214 -8.30 -21.97 -9.50
C PRO A 214 -9.32 -20.97 -10.08
N ALA A 215 -10.47 -20.78 -9.41
CA ALA A 215 -11.49 -19.82 -9.82
C ALA A 215 -10.99 -18.36 -9.74
N TRP A 216 -10.25 -18.02 -8.69
CA TRP A 216 -9.62 -16.71 -8.54
C TRP A 216 -8.59 -16.47 -9.65
N MET A 217 -7.73 -17.46 -9.93
CA MET A 217 -6.74 -17.37 -11.01
C MET A 217 -7.40 -17.19 -12.39
N ALA A 218 -8.52 -17.89 -12.65
CA ALA A 218 -9.25 -17.73 -13.90
C ALA A 218 -9.82 -16.30 -14.06
N ALA A 219 -10.38 -15.73 -12.98
CA ALA A 219 -10.86 -14.34 -12.98
C ALA A 219 -9.72 -13.33 -13.19
N PHE A 220 -8.61 -13.51 -12.46
CA PHE A 220 -7.40 -12.70 -12.61
C PHE A 220 -6.87 -12.70 -14.05
N MET A 221 -6.73 -13.89 -14.64
CA MET A 221 -6.23 -14.02 -16.01
C MET A 221 -7.21 -13.47 -17.05
N GLY A 222 -8.52 -13.65 -16.84
CA GLY A 222 -9.55 -13.06 -17.70
C GLY A 222 -9.50 -11.53 -17.69
N GLN A 223 -9.20 -10.93 -16.54
CA GLN A 223 -8.99 -9.49 -16.46
C GLN A 223 -7.68 -9.05 -17.12
N LEU A 224 -6.57 -9.75 -16.88
CA LEU A 224 -5.28 -9.47 -17.51
C LEU A 224 -5.41 -9.44 -19.04
N ALA A 225 -6.13 -10.41 -19.60
CA ALA A 225 -6.42 -10.49 -21.02
C ALA A 225 -7.23 -9.31 -21.58
N GLY A 226 -8.05 -8.66 -20.75
CA GLY A 226 -8.84 -7.48 -21.14
C GLY A 226 -8.06 -6.16 -21.07
N GLN A 227 -6.87 -6.14 -20.47
CA GLN A 227 -6.06 -4.93 -20.34
C GLN A 227 -5.31 -4.59 -21.62
N ARG A 228 -5.06 -3.30 -21.85
CA ARG A 228 -4.16 -2.84 -22.92
C ARG A 228 -2.76 -2.70 -22.34
N ALA A 229 -1.82 -3.52 -22.82
CA ALA A 229 -0.42 -3.43 -22.45
C ALA A 229 0.35 -2.56 -23.47
N THR A 230 1.28 -1.75 -22.97
CA THR A 230 2.21 -0.95 -23.77
C THR A 230 3.62 -1.52 -23.66
N ALA A 231 4.53 -1.09 -24.53
CA ALA A 231 5.93 -1.52 -24.44
C ALA A 231 6.60 -1.21 -23.09
N ALA A 232 6.11 -0.19 -22.36
CA ALA A 232 6.59 0.14 -21.04
C ALA A 232 6.25 -0.92 -19.99
N ASP A 233 5.24 -1.77 -20.24
CA ASP A 233 4.75 -2.80 -19.31
C ASP A 233 5.40 -4.18 -19.53
N ALA A 234 6.31 -4.30 -20.49
CA ALA A 234 7.03 -5.54 -20.77
C ALA A 234 7.75 -6.15 -19.54
N PRO A 235 8.47 -5.38 -18.68
CA PRO A 235 9.12 -5.96 -17.52
C PRO A 235 8.14 -6.45 -16.44
N GLU A 236 6.99 -5.78 -16.29
CA GLU A 236 5.91 -6.16 -15.38
C GLU A 236 5.26 -7.46 -15.84
N LEU A 237 4.97 -7.59 -17.14
CA LEU A 237 4.43 -8.84 -17.70
C LEU A 237 5.42 -10.00 -17.55
N LEU A 238 6.72 -9.77 -17.77
CA LEU A 238 7.74 -10.79 -17.56
C LEU A 238 7.79 -11.25 -16.10
N ARG A 239 7.74 -10.31 -15.15
CA ARG A 239 7.67 -10.62 -13.72
C ARG A 239 6.45 -11.47 -13.39
N LEU A 240 5.29 -11.14 -13.95
CA LEU A 240 4.04 -11.88 -13.78
C LEU A 240 4.17 -13.32 -14.32
N LEU A 241 4.67 -13.52 -15.54
CA LEU A 241 4.83 -14.85 -16.14
C LEU A 241 5.79 -15.73 -15.32
N VAL A 242 6.91 -15.17 -14.86
CA VAL A 242 7.85 -15.88 -13.99
C VAL A 242 7.20 -16.25 -12.66
N ALA A 243 6.36 -15.40 -12.10
CA ALA A 243 5.63 -15.69 -10.87
C ALA A 243 4.58 -16.80 -11.07
N LEU A 244 3.83 -16.78 -12.17
CA LEU A 244 2.90 -17.85 -12.53
C LEU A 244 3.63 -19.20 -12.66
N ARG A 245 4.83 -19.21 -13.25
CA ARG A 245 5.67 -20.40 -13.38
C ARG A 245 6.07 -20.94 -12.01
N ARG A 246 6.49 -20.07 -11.10
CA ARG A 246 6.84 -20.45 -9.72
C ARG A 246 5.65 -21.06 -8.97
N MET A 247 4.44 -20.59 -9.23
CA MET A 247 3.21 -21.17 -8.67
C MET A 247 2.72 -22.43 -9.39
N GLN A 248 3.41 -22.85 -10.47
CA GLN A 248 3.04 -23.97 -11.32
C GLN A 248 1.61 -23.81 -11.87
N TYR A 249 1.26 -22.59 -12.26
CA TYR A 249 -0.03 -22.30 -12.89
C TYR A 249 0.05 -22.57 -14.38
N VAL A 250 -0.86 -23.41 -14.89
CA VAL A 250 -1.01 -23.68 -16.32
C VAL A 250 -2.22 -22.89 -16.83
N PRO A 251 -2.04 -21.87 -17.68
CA PRO A 251 -3.15 -21.11 -18.23
C PRO A 251 -4.01 -21.98 -19.15
N SER A 252 -5.31 -21.72 -19.19
CA SER A 252 -6.18 -22.36 -20.19
C SER A 252 -5.78 -21.94 -21.61
N PRO A 253 -6.08 -22.73 -22.64
CA PRO A 253 -5.73 -22.42 -24.03
C PRO A 253 -6.17 -21.02 -24.49
N SER A 254 -7.38 -20.60 -24.09
CA SER A 254 -7.96 -19.30 -24.42
C SER A 254 -7.21 -18.14 -23.74
N VAL A 255 -6.91 -18.29 -22.45
CA VAL A 255 -6.15 -17.29 -21.69
C VAL A 255 -4.74 -17.14 -22.26
N GLY A 256 -4.06 -18.26 -22.55
CA GLY A 256 -2.72 -18.19 -23.12
C GLY A 256 -2.70 -17.50 -24.48
N SER A 257 -3.70 -17.75 -25.36
CA SER A 257 -3.79 -17.03 -26.64
C SER A 257 -4.05 -15.52 -26.48
N GLN A 258 -4.74 -15.11 -25.42
CA GLN A 258 -4.96 -13.69 -25.11
C GLN A 258 -3.66 -13.04 -24.63
N VAL A 259 -2.89 -13.73 -23.79
CA VAL A 259 -1.56 -13.27 -23.36
C VAL A 259 -0.58 -13.21 -24.54
N GLU A 260 -0.62 -14.17 -25.47
CA GLU A 260 0.14 -14.10 -26.73
C GLU A 260 -0.24 -12.86 -27.54
N ALA A 261 -1.53 -12.58 -27.70
CA ALA A 261 -2.00 -11.40 -28.41
C ALA A 261 -1.54 -10.09 -27.73
N LEU A 262 -1.47 -10.04 -26.40
CA LEU A 262 -0.90 -8.91 -25.66
C LEU A 262 0.59 -8.73 -25.96
N ILE A 263 1.37 -9.83 -25.96
CA ILE A 263 2.80 -9.80 -26.27
C ILE A 263 3.03 -9.34 -27.72
N ASP A 264 2.24 -9.85 -28.66
CA ASP A 264 2.34 -9.48 -30.08
C ASP A 264 1.94 -8.03 -30.32
N GLY A 265 0.94 -7.51 -29.60
CA GLY A 265 0.58 -6.09 -29.63
C GLY A 265 1.71 -5.16 -29.18
N MET A 266 2.57 -5.62 -28.27
CA MET A 266 3.74 -4.87 -27.82
C MET A 266 4.97 -5.03 -28.73
N ALA A 267 5.01 -6.06 -29.59
CA ALA A 267 6.20 -6.48 -30.33
C ALA A 267 6.78 -5.38 -31.25
N VAL A 268 5.96 -4.44 -31.70
CA VAL A 268 6.39 -3.31 -32.57
C VAL A 268 7.34 -2.36 -31.83
N ASN A 269 7.19 -2.23 -30.51
CA ASN A 269 7.83 -1.16 -29.72
C ASN A 269 8.79 -1.69 -28.64
N VAL A 270 8.84 -3.01 -28.42
CA VAL A 270 9.69 -3.65 -27.40
C VAL A 270 11.00 -4.14 -28.04
N PRO A 271 12.17 -3.95 -27.39
CA PRO A 271 13.43 -4.52 -27.86
C PRO A 271 13.33 -6.04 -28.07
N TYR A 272 13.85 -6.55 -29.19
CA TYR A 272 13.74 -7.96 -29.57
C TYR A 272 14.17 -8.93 -28.45
N GLY A 273 15.21 -8.61 -27.67
CA GLY A 273 15.66 -9.42 -26.55
C GLY A 273 14.63 -9.58 -25.44
N GLN A 274 13.89 -8.51 -25.09
CA GLN A 274 12.80 -8.57 -24.11
C GLN A 274 11.60 -9.35 -24.63
N LEU A 275 11.28 -9.20 -25.93
CA LEU A 275 10.21 -9.98 -26.57
C LEU A 275 10.50 -11.49 -26.54
N GLN A 276 11.77 -11.88 -26.79
CA GLN A 276 12.19 -13.28 -26.67
C GLN A 276 12.09 -13.80 -25.23
N GLN A 277 12.43 -12.98 -24.23
CA GLN A 277 12.26 -13.35 -22.83
C GLN A 277 10.78 -13.57 -22.45
N LEU A 278 9.88 -12.72 -22.94
CA LEU A 278 8.43 -12.88 -22.72
C LEU A 278 7.91 -14.17 -23.34
N ARG A 279 8.24 -14.42 -24.62
CA ARG A 279 7.82 -15.65 -25.32
C ARG A 279 8.42 -16.91 -24.70
N GLY A 280 9.69 -16.85 -24.27
CA GLY A 280 10.34 -17.94 -23.55
C GLY A 280 9.64 -18.22 -22.21
N ALA A 281 9.36 -17.19 -21.41
CA ALA A 281 8.66 -17.34 -20.14
C ALA A 281 7.24 -17.90 -20.32
N LEU A 282 6.54 -17.53 -21.39
CA LEU A 282 5.23 -18.08 -21.73
C LEU A 282 5.31 -19.56 -22.14
N ALA A 283 6.29 -19.93 -22.97
CA ALA A 283 6.51 -21.32 -23.38
C ALA A 283 6.83 -22.23 -22.18
N GLU A 284 7.58 -21.72 -21.20
CA GLU A 284 7.91 -22.44 -19.96
C GLU A 284 6.71 -22.70 -19.05
N LEU A 285 5.59 -21.96 -19.21
CA LEU A 285 4.33 -22.26 -18.52
C LEU A 285 3.64 -23.52 -19.05
N GLN A 286 4.32 -24.28 -19.94
CA GLN A 286 3.80 -25.47 -20.61
C GLN A 286 2.51 -25.20 -21.39
N TYR A 287 2.37 -23.96 -21.87
CA TYR A 287 1.28 -23.59 -22.74
C TYR A 287 1.40 -24.34 -24.07
N GLN A 288 0.38 -25.12 -24.41
CA GLN A 288 0.24 -25.68 -25.75
C GLN A 288 -0.63 -24.72 -26.58
N PRO A 289 -0.07 -24.08 -27.64
CA PRO A 289 -0.85 -23.18 -28.48
C PRO A 289 -1.97 -23.92 -29.17
N ALA A 290 -3.18 -23.35 -29.12
CA ALA A 290 -4.40 -23.97 -29.68
C ALA A 290 -4.26 -24.32 -31.18
N VAL A 291 -3.40 -23.59 -31.91
CA VAL A 291 -3.13 -23.83 -33.34
C VAL A 291 -2.39 -25.16 -33.58
N ALA A 292 -1.53 -25.58 -32.64
CA ALA A 292 -0.84 -26.88 -32.73
C ALA A 292 -1.79 -28.07 -32.51
N ALA A 293 -2.83 -27.89 -31.69
CA ALA A 293 -3.87 -28.89 -31.49
C ALA A 293 -4.78 -29.04 -32.73
N ALA A 294 -5.07 -27.95 -33.44
CA ALA A 294 -5.86 -28.01 -34.68
C ALA A 294 -5.08 -28.66 -35.85
N ALA A 295 -3.77 -28.41 -35.96
CA ALA A 295 -2.92 -28.98 -37.01
C ALA A 295 -2.73 -30.50 -36.90
N THR A 296 -2.84 -31.07 -35.70
CA THR A 296 -2.71 -32.52 -35.46
C THR A 296 -4.02 -33.31 -35.66
N GLY A 297 -5.18 -32.65 -35.62
CA GLY A 297 -6.49 -33.27 -35.83
C GLY A 297 -6.95 -33.39 -37.29
N GLY A 298 -6.34 -32.64 -38.22
CA GLY A 298 -6.80 -32.55 -39.62
C GLY A 298 -6.35 -33.67 -40.57
N ALA A 299 -5.42 -34.54 -40.17
CA ALA A 299 -4.76 -35.48 -41.09
C ALA A 299 -5.29 -36.94 -41.04
N ARG A 300 -6.35 -37.23 -40.26
CA ARG A 300 -6.85 -38.61 -40.09
C ARG A 300 -8.38 -38.69 -40.27
N GLY A 301 -8.86 -38.52 -41.50
CA GLY A 301 -10.29 -38.57 -41.76
C GLY A 301 -10.70 -38.66 -43.22
N GLY A 302 -9.97 -39.41 -44.04
CA GLY A 302 -10.34 -39.70 -45.43
C GLY A 302 -10.42 -41.19 -45.70
N ARG A 303 -11.53 -41.84 -45.35
CA ARG A 303 -12.31 -42.76 -46.22
C ARG A 303 -13.45 -43.47 -45.48
N ASP A 304 -14.60 -43.44 -46.15
CA ASP A 304 -15.72 -44.37 -46.10
C ASP A 304 -16.68 -44.36 -44.89
N ARG A 305 -17.80 -43.63 -45.01
CA ARG A 305 -19.10 -44.27 -45.32
C ARG A 305 -20.23 -43.28 -45.63
N ARG A 306 -21.03 -43.70 -46.62
CA ARG A 306 -22.27 -43.14 -47.19
C ARG A 306 -23.41 -42.94 -46.17
N PRO A 307 -24.47 -42.18 -46.52
CA PRO A 307 -25.46 -41.64 -45.62
C PRO A 307 -26.73 -42.50 -45.50
N ALA A 308 -27.44 -42.33 -44.39
CA ALA A 308 -28.87 -42.63 -44.30
C ALA A 308 -29.57 -41.50 -43.51
N ALA A 309 -30.72 -41.11 -44.04
CA ALA A 309 -31.57 -40.01 -43.63
C ALA A 309 -32.16 -40.16 -42.22
N SER A 310 -32.51 -39.04 -41.58
CA SER A 310 -33.91 -38.70 -41.25
C SER A 310 -34.03 -37.50 -40.28
N ALA A 311 -34.84 -36.53 -40.70
CA ALA A 311 -35.73 -35.62 -39.96
C ALA A 311 -35.35 -35.08 -38.56
N ALA A 312 -35.30 -33.75 -38.40
CA ALA A 312 -36.46 -32.92 -37.98
C ALA A 312 -36.02 -31.49 -37.61
N ALA A 313 -36.71 -30.51 -38.19
CA ALA A 313 -36.75 -29.09 -37.81
C ALA A 313 -37.53 -28.92 -36.48
N ALA A 314 -37.51 -27.86 -35.67
CA ALA A 314 -37.29 -26.40 -35.79
C ALA A 314 -37.17 -25.82 -34.32
N PRO A 315 -37.34 -24.51 -34.03
CA PRO A 315 -36.41 -23.40 -34.31
C PRO A 315 -36.12 -22.44 -33.11
N ALA A 316 -35.09 -21.60 -33.32
CA ALA A 316 -34.96 -20.16 -33.01
C ALA A 316 -35.12 -19.60 -31.57
N ALA A 317 -34.06 -18.93 -31.09
CA ALA A 317 -34.14 -17.65 -30.38
C ALA A 317 -32.78 -16.92 -30.35
N VAL A 318 -32.67 -15.82 -31.11
CA VAL A 318 -31.74 -14.67 -31.00
C VAL A 318 -32.58 -13.51 -31.61
N PRO A 319 -32.58 -12.24 -31.15
CA PRO A 319 -31.34 -11.47 -31.07
C PRO A 319 -31.22 -10.23 -30.15
N ALA A 320 -29.96 -9.75 -30.08
CA ALA A 320 -29.51 -8.34 -30.03
C ALA A 320 -29.93 -7.48 -28.81
N ALA A 321 -29.30 -6.35 -28.43
CA ALA A 321 -28.42 -5.43 -29.15
C ALA A 321 -27.66 -4.49 -28.17
N ALA A 322 -26.57 -3.89 -28.69
CA ALA A 322 -26.08 -2.49 -28.55
C ALA A 322 -25.79 -1.89 -27.14
N ALA A 323 -24.59 -1.40 -26.79
CA ALA A 323 -23.65 -0.42 -27.37
C ALA A 323 -23.89 1.05 -26.96
N ALA A 324 -22.76 1.78 -26.78
CA ALA A 324 -22.53 3.24 -26.51
C ALA A 324 -22.32 3.62 -25.02
N GLY A 325 -21.33 4.41 -24.58
CA GLY A 325 -20.19 5.16 -25.17
C GLY A 325 -19.08 5.35 -24.10
N ALA A 326 -17.78 5.52 -24.41
CA ALA A 326 -17.08 6.77 -24.78
C ALA A 326 -17.39 7.94 -23.81
N GLU A 327 -16.48 8.63 -23.11
CA GLU A 327 -15.12 9.10 -23.41
C GLU A 327 -14.35 9.45 -22.10
N GLY A 328 -13.02 9.59 -22.18
CA GLY A 328 -12.26 10.42 -21.22
C GLY A 328 -11.11 9.72 -20.47
N ALA A 329 -10.02 9.38 -21.17
CA ALA A 329 -8.74 9.00 -20.56
C ALA A 329 -7.73 10.14 -20.78
N GLU A 330 -7.31 10.79 -19.70
CA GLU A 330 -6.09 11.62 -19.66
C GLU A 330 -5.08 10.96 -18.71
N ALA A 331 -3.83 10.92 -19.18
CA ALA A 331 -2.75 10.11 -18.68
C ALA A 331 -2.13 10.64 -17.38
N VAL A 332 -1.79 9.75 -16.45
CA VAL A 332 -0.86 10.05 -15.34
C VAL A 332 0.22 8.98 -15.29
N THR A 333 1.43 9.40 -15.62
CA THR A 333 2.69 8.67 -15.44
C THR A 333 3.22 8.84 -14.01
N ALA A 334 3.60 7.72 -13.40
CA ALA A 334 4.69 7.54 -12.43
C ALA A 334 4.84 8.54 -11.25
N ALA A 335 4.44 8.10 -10.06
CA ALA A 335 5.28 8.10 -8.85
C ALA A 335 4.58 7.28 -7.75
N SER A 336 5.15 6.12 -7.40
CA SER A 336 4.81 5.40 -6.17
C SER A 336 5.38 6.19 -4.99
N ALA A 337 4.65 7.23 -4.61
CA ALA A 337 4.67 7.85 -3.29
C ALA A 337 3.27 7.63 -2.72
N ALA A 338 3.23 6.96 -1.58
CA ALA A 338 2.05 6.55 -0.82
C ALA A 338 0.82 7.46 -1.03
N ALA A 339 -0.28 6.84 -1.44
CA ALA A 339 -1.60 7.42 -1.28
C ALA A 339 -1.89 7.55 0.23
N ALA A 340 -1.55 8.71 0.79
CA ALA A 340 -2.13 9.14 2.06
C ALA A 340 -3.56 9.60 1.76
N ALA A 341 -4.51 8.66 1.80
CA ALA A 341 -5.90 9.03 2.04
C ALA A 341 -5.99 9.59 3.47
N PRO A 342 -6.68 10.73 3.69
CA PRO A 342 -6.99 11.16 5.04
C PRO A 342 -7.90 10.12 5.69
N ASP A 343 -7.49 9.62 6.85
CA ASP A 343 -8.30 8.73 7.70
C ASP A 343 -9.55 9.52 8.13
N ALA A 344 -10.71 9.12 7.62
CA ALA A 344 -11.99 9.76 7.95
C ALA A 344 -12.48 9.39 9.38
N GLY A 345 -11.75 8.54 10.11
CA GLY A 345 -12.14 8.05 11.44
C GLY A 345 -11.83 8.98 12.62
N ASP A 346 -10.93 9.96 12.48
CA ASP A 346 -10.48 10.77 13.62
C ASP A 346 -11.39 11.97 13.97
N GLN A 347 -12.42 12.25 13.17
CA GLN A 347 -13.38 13.33 13.47
C GLN A 347 -14.42 12.96 14.53
N GLU A 348 -14.74 11.67 14.71
CA GLU A 348 -15.81 11.24 15.63
C GLU A 348 -15.36 11.23 17.10
N GLN A 349 -14.05 11.05 17.37
CA GLN A 349 -13.50 11.11 18.72
C GLN A 349 -13.24 12.54 19.23
N ALA A 350 -13.02 13.51 18.34
CA ALA A 350 -12.90 14.92 18.72
C ALA A 350 -14.26 15.56 19.07
N ALA A 351 -15.36 15.08 18.47
CA ALA A 351 -16.71 15.58 18.77
C ALA A 351 -17.23 15.10 20.16
N ALA A 352 -16.81 13.92 20.63
CA ALA A 352 -17.23 13.40 21.93
C ALA A 352 -16.57 14.13 23.13
N ALA A 353 -15.39 14.73 22.95
CA ALA A 353 -14.72 15.51 24.00
C ALA A 353 -15.27 16.95 24.16
N ALA A 354 -16.00 17.46 23.17
CA ALA A 354 -16.60 18.80 23.21
C ALA A 354 -18.00 18.82 23.88
N ALA A 355 -18.61 17.67 24.14
CA ALA A 355 -19.98 17.57 24.69
C ALA A 355 -20.07 17.39 26.21
N ALA A 356 -18.93 17.37 26.94
CA ALA A 356 -18.90 17.15 28.40
C ALA A 356 -18.59 18.41 29.22
N GLY A 357 -18.80 19.60 28.67
CA GLY A 357 -18.48 20.89 29.30
C GLY A 357 -19.68 21.80 29.45
N ASP A 358 -20.76 21.36 30.09
CA ASP A 358 -21.80 22.27 30.56
C ASP A 358 -22.45 21.73 31.84
N SER A 359 -22.02 22.24 32.99
CA SER A 359 -22.75 22.27 34.26
C SER A 359 -21.91 22.98 35.33
N GLY A 360 -22.37 24.15 35.79
CA GLY A 360 -21.96 24.69 37.09
C GLY A 360 -21.67 26.19 37.16
N VAL A 361 -22.66 27.04 36.81
CA VAL A 361 -22.68 28.41 37.33
C VAL A 361 -23.17 28.34 38.78
N GLY A 362 -22.23 28.37 39.71
CA GLY A 362 -22.48 28.58 41.13
C GLY A 362 -22.00 29.97 41.53
N GLU A 363 -22.93 30.90 41.73
CA GLU A 363 -22.69 32.18 42.39
C GLU A 363 -22.04 31.94 43.77
N GLN A 364 -20.80 32.41 43.95
CA GLN A 364 -20.20 32.56 45.27
C GLN A 364 -20.03 34.03 45.60
N GLN A 365 -20.80 34.40 46.61
CA GLN A 365 -20.96 35.70 47.24
C GLN A 365 -19.67 36.09 47.99
N GLU A 366 -19.11 37.24 47.62
CA GLU A 366 -18.00 37.90 48.32
C GLU A 366 -18.36 38.20 49.79
N VAL A 367 -17.57 37.66 50.72
CA VAL A 367 -17.55 38.08 52.13
C VAL A 367 -16.15 38.60 52.45
N PRO A 368 -15.97 39.89 52.78
CA PRO A 368 -14.66 40.44 53.10
C PRO A 368 -14.27 40.09 54.54
N SER A 369 -13.25 39.25 54.70
CA SER A 369 -12.63 38.95 56.00
C SER A 369 -11.53 39.97 56.36
N ARG A 370 -11.80 40.65 57.45
CA ARG A 370 -11.00 41.64 58.18
C ARG A 370 -9.79 40.95 58.86
N PRO A 371 -8.58 41.52 58.84
CA PRO A 371 -7.45 40.97 59.59
C PRO A 371 -7.48 41.40 61.07
N PRO A 372 -7.14 40.52 62.04
CA PRO A 372 -6.98 40.93 63.42
C PRO A 372 -5.61 41.55 63.68
N ALA A 373 -5.64 42.66 64.41
CA ALA A 373 -4.49 43.36 64.96
C ALA A 373 -3.78 42.49 66.01
N VAL A 374 -2.47 42.32 65.87
CA VAL A 374 -1.61 41.79 66.92
C VAL A 374 -1.13 42.98 67.75
N MET A 375 -1.75 43.17 68.92
CA MET A 375 -1.18 44.00 69.99
C MET A 375 -0.03 43.23 70.64
N GLY A 376 1.11 43.90 70.74
CA GLY A 376 2.16 43.54 71.68
C GLY A 376 1.81 43.96 73.11
N THR A 377 2.41 43.26 74.07
CA THR A 377 2.62 43.79 75.41
C THR A 377 3.99 43.34 75.92
N LEU A 378 4.60 44.33 76.58
CA LEU A 378 5.82 44.35 77.38
C LEU A 378 5.95 43.20 78.39
#